data_AF-S2VK20-F1
#
_entry.id   AF-S2VK20-F1
#
_cell.length_a   1.000
_cell.length_b   1.000
_cell.length_c   1.000
_cell.angle_alpha   90.00
_cell.angle_beta   90.00
_cell.angle_gamma   90.00
#
_symmetry.space_group_name_H-M   'P 1'
#
loop_
_entity.id
_entity.type
_entity.pdbx_description
1 polymer ?
#
loop_
_entity_poly.entity_id
_entity_poly.type
_entity_poly.pdbx_seq_one_letter_code
_entity_poly.pdbx_strand_id
1 'polypeptide(L)'
;MFVRPARVVVSSAVTSSFALHLNKTTSEPLVRWDYNRNPRSKDVPLAHLQIHAHRDAWTHVMLEGGATSRRARKRVIDSSRTPTLSELHFPVGGKRFRPSLEEVLLFLISELGVSCEPQTKCVLESKQSEWEKIQARAVVRTHPDQALIVLRELGMI
;
A
#
# COMPACT_ATOMS: atom_id res chain seq x y z
N MET A 1 -23.45 -17.53 -0.50
CA MET A 1 -22.55 -17.31 0.65
C MET A 1 -21.89 -15.95 0.44
N PHE A 2 -22.28 -14.92 1.19
CA PHE A 2 -21.77 -13.55 0.99
C PHE A 2 -20.33 -13.44 1.52
N VAL A 3 -19.36 -13.20 0.63
CA VAL A 3 -17.97 -12.93 0.99
C VAL A 3 -17.92 -11.62 1.77
N ARG A 4 -17.40 -11.66 3.00
CA ARG A 4 -17.21 -10.45 3.81
C ARG A 4 -15.95 -9.75 3.32
N PRO A 5 -16.01 -8.44 2.99
CA PRO A 5 -14.85 -7.74 2.45
C PRO A 5 -13.71 -7.69 3.48
N ALA A 6 -12.48 -7.80 2.99
CA ALA A 6 -11.27 -7.55 3.78
C ALA A 6 -11.33 -6.15 4.40
N ARG A 7 -10.89 -6.01 5.65
CA ARG A 7 -11.00 -4.75 6.40
C ARG A 7 -9.63 -4.07 6.48
N VAL A 8 -9.62 -2.77 6.16
CA VAL A 8 -8.49 -1.88 6.40
C VAL A 8 -8.71 -1.13 7.71
N VAL A 9 -7.71 -1.14 8.59
CA VAL A 9 -7.70 -0.36 9.85
C VAL A 9 -6.62 0.72 9.75
N VAL A 10 -6.94 1.96 10.18
CA VAL A 10 -6.07 3.14 10.07
C VAL A 10 -5.91 3.80 11.45
N SER A 11 -4.69 4.21 11.81
CA SER A 11 -4.37 5.06 12.99
C SER A 11 -3.40 6.20 12.60
N SER A 12 -3.45 7.38 13.24
CA SER A 12 -2.79 8.62 12.76
C SER A 12 -1.88 9.39 13.74
N ALA A 13 -1.11 10.31 13.13
CA ALA A 13 -0.38 11.51 13.57
C ALA A 13 1.12 11.43 13.94
N VAL A 14 1.60 10.44 14.69
CA VAL A 14 3.06 10.23 14.95
C VAL A 14 3.55 8.94 14.30
N THR A 15 2.65 7.97 14.25
CA THR A 15 2.76 6.70 13.55
C THR A 15 1.69 6.64 12.47
N SER A 16 1.94 5.88 11.42
CA SER A 16 0.91 5.48 10.45
C SER A 16 1.00 3.97 10.32
N SER A 17 -0.08 3.27 10.65
CA SER A 17 -0.15 1.82 10.52
C SER A 17 -1.39 1.46 9.74
N PHE A 18 -1.20 0.69 8.67
CA PHE A 18 -2.26 0.14 7.84
C PHE A 18 -2.15 -1.37 7.88
N ALA A 19 -3.24 -2.05 8.25
CA ALA A 19 -3.24 -3.50 8.36
C ALA A 19 -4.37 -4.10 7.51
N LEU A 20 -4.03 -5.10 6.70
CA LEU A 20 -4.98 -5.92 5.96
C LEU A 20 -5.26 -7.19 6.73
N HIS A 21 -6.52 -7.39 7.13
CA HIS A 21 -6.97 -8.62 7.77
C HIS A 21 -7.83 -9.42 6.81
N LEU A 22 -7.67 -10.75 6.83
CA LEU A 22 -8.50 -11.67 6.06
C LEU A 22 -9.98 -11.52 6.41
N ASN A 23 -10.29 -11.41 7.70
CA ASN A 23 -11.65 -11.26 8.21
C ASN A 23 -11.62 -10.53 9.58
N LYS A 24 -12.79 -10.30 10.18
CA LYS A 24 -12.92 -9.60 11.48
C LYS A 24 -12.44 -10.41 12.70
N THR A 25 -12.36 -11.73 12.57
CA THR A 25 -12.09 -12.65 13.68
C THR A 25 -10.63 -13.04 13.79
N THR A 26 -9.88 -12.99 12.68
CA THR A 26 -8.44 -13.24 12.67
C THR A 26 -7.72 -12.01 13.23
N SER A 27 -7.03 -12.19 14.36
CA SER A 27 -6.24 -11.14 15.01
C SER A 27 -4.93 -10.82 14.28
N GLU A 28 -4.42 -11.79 13.52
CA GLU A 28 -3.18 -11.62 12.75
C GLU A 28 -3.46 -11.03 11.36
N PRO A 29 -2.85 -9.88 11.02
CA PRO A 29 -2.97 -9.30 9.69
C PRO A 29 -2.17 -10.09 8.66
N LEU A 30 -2.68 -10.17 7.43
CA LEU A 30 -1.94 -10.69 6.28
C LEU A 30 -0.69 -9.84 6.00
N VAL A 31 -0.84 -8.53 6.11
CA VAL A 31 0.24 -7.57 5.91
C VAL A 31 -0.02 -6.30 6.71
N ARG A 32 1.05 -5.69 7.22
CA ARG A 32 1.08 -4.37 7.83
C ARG A 32 2.08 -3.46 7.14
N TRP A 33 1.64 -2.25 6.82
CA TRP A 33 2.49 -1.13 6.46
C TRP A 33 2.63 -0.22 7.66
N ASP A 34 3.84 -0.09 8.16
CA ASP A 34 4.12 0.68 9.37
C ASP A 34 5.09 1.81 9.07
N TYR A 35 4.76 3.00 9.54
CA TYR A 35 5.64 4.15 9.64
C TYR A 35 5.68 4.63 11.08
N ASN A 36 6.85 4.57 11.70
CA ASN A 36 7.11 5.11 13.03
C ASN A 36 8.29 6.08 12.96
N ARG A 37 8.04 7.36 13.22
CA ARG A 37 9.07 8.40 13.21
C ARG A 37 10.11 8.20 14.32
N ASN A 38 9.70 7.64 15.46
CA ASN A 38 10.53 7.46 16.65
C ASN A 38 10.37 6.02 17.18
N PRO A 39 10.94 5.01 16.50
CA PRO A 39 10.90 3.64 17.00
C PRO A 39 11.68 3.51 18.31
N ARG A 40 11.23 2.59 19.18
CA ARG A 40 11.89 2.32 20.46
C ARG A 40 13.33 1.81 20.30
N SER A 41 13.58 1.02 19.26
CA SER A 41 14.92 0.59 18.84
C SER A 41 15.30 1.28 17.54
N LYS A 42 16.58 1.66 17.42
CA LYS A 42 17.15 2.21 16.19
C LYS A 42 17.29 1.19 15.06
N ASP A 43 17.24 -0.11 15.39
CA ASP A 43 17.36 -1.19 14.40
C ASP A 43 16.06 -1.41 13.61
N VAL A 44 14.95 -0.86 14.09
CA VAL A 44 13.66 -0.94 13.41
C VAL A 44 13.59 0.17 12.35
N PRO A 45 13.42 -0.16 11.06
CA PRO A 45 13.28 0.85 10.02
C PRO A 45 12.07 1.75 10.29
N LEU A 46 12.23 3.06 10.04
CA LEU A 46 11.16 4.04 10.23
C LEU A 46 9.93 3.72 9.39
N ALA A 47 10.14 3.18 8.19
CA ALA A 47 9.09 2.63 7.35
C ALA A 47 9.40 1.17 7.04
N HIS A 48 8.45 0.29 7.28
CA HIS A 48 8.62 -1.13 7.04
C HIS A 48 7.31 -1.82 6.71
N LEU A 49 7.46 -3.00 6.13
CA LEU A 49 6.38 -3.90 5.75
C LEU A 49 6.54 -5.19 6.55
N GLN A 50 5.47 -5.65 7.19
CA GLN A 50 5.44 -6.94 7.86
C GLN A 50 4.42 -7.82 7.16
N ILE A 51 4.86 -8.90 6.53
CA ILE A 51 3.98 -9.82 5.81
C ILE A 51 3.88 -11.12 6.60
N HIS A 52 2.66 -11.48 6.98
CA HIS A 52 2.37 -12.81 7.47
C HIS A 52 2.21 -13.77 6.27
N ALA A 53 3.27 -14.47 5.92
CA ALA A 53 3.38 -15.22 4.67
C ALA A 53 2.77 -16.64 4.72
N HIS A 54 1.66 -16.84 5.43
CA HIS A 54 0.97 -18.12 5.40
C HIS A 54 0.34 -18.34 4.02
N ARG A 55 0.82 -19.36 3.31
CA ARG A 55 0.46 -19.61 1.90
C ARG A 55 -1.05 -19.66 1.70
N ASP A 56 -1.76 -20.43 2.53
CA ASP A 56 -3.20 -20.66 2.36
C ASP A 56 -4.03 -19.39 2.50
N ALA A 57 -3.64 -18.49 3.41
CA ALA A 57 -4.36 -17.25 3.64
C ALA A 57 -4.20 -16.29 2.45
N TRP A 58 -3.00 -16.20 1.89
CA TRP A 58 -2.74 -15.41 0.68
C TRP A 58 -3.37 -16.01 -0.56
N THR A 59 -3.23 -17.32 -0.78
CA THR A 59 -3.87 -18.02 -1.90
C THR A 59 -5.39 -17.83 -1.85
N HIS A 60 -6.01 -17.94 -0.67
CA HIS A 60 -7.43 -17.69 -0.49
C HIS A 60 -7.81 -16.26 -0.90
N VAL A 61 -7.14 -15.23 -0.38
CA VAL A 61 -7.44 -13.83 -0.74
C VAL A 61 -7.16 -13.51 -2.21
N MET A 62 -6.13 -14.11 -2.81
CA MET A 62 -5.78 -13.86 -4.22
C MET A 62 -6.78 -14.48 -5.20
N LEU A 63 -7.49 -15.53 -4.78
CA LEU A 63 -8.53 -16.21 -5.57
C LEU A 63 -9.94 -15.65 -5.26
N GLU A 64 -10.23 -15.31 -4.00
CA GLU A 64 -11.55 -14.85 -3.54
C GLU A 64 -11.68 -13.32 -3.50
N GLY A 65 -10.58 -12.57 -3.58
CA GLY A 65 -10.57 -11.10 -3.43
C GLY A 65 -11.36 -10.35 -4.51
N GLY A 66 -11.50 -10.96 -5.69
CA GLY A 66 -12.36 -10.50 -6.77
C GLY A 66 -11.70 -10.58 -8.15
N ALA A 67 -12.43 -10.13 -9.16
CA ALA A 67 -12.06 -10.23 -10.58
C ALA A 67 -12.18 -8.86 -11.30
N THR A 68 -12.14 -7.75 -10.56
CA THR A 68 -12.35 -6.41 -11.15
C THR A 68 -11.11 -5.85 -11.83
N SER A 69 -9.92 -6.30 -11.46
CA SER A 69 -8.66 -5.94 -12.11
C SER A 69 -8.15 -7.01 -13.09
N ARG A 70 -7.33 -6.60 -14.07
CA ARG A 70 -6.71 -7.53 -15.03
C ARG A 70 -5.83 -8.58 -14.32
N ARG A 71 -5.05 -8.17 -13.31
CA ARG A 71 -4.16 -9.07 -12.54
C ARG A 71 -4.96 -10.10 -11.75
N ALA A 72 -6.03 -9.64 -11.09
CA ALA A 72 -6.91 -10.53 -10.33
C ALA A 72 -7.67 -11.50 -11.23
N ARG A 73 -8.23 -11.04 -12.34
CA ARG A 73 -8.84 -11.93 -13.36
C ARG A 73 -7.89 -13.00 -13.84
N LYS A 74 -6.65 -12.65 -14.14
CA LYS A 74 -5.67 -13.62 -14.64
C LYS A 74 -5.46 -14.77 -13.65
N ARG A 75 -5.46 -14.50 -12.35
CA ARG A 75 -5.29 -15.54 -11.31
C ARG A 75 -6.51 -16.44 -11.14
N VAL A 76 -7.72 -15.90 -11.33
CA VAL A 76 -8.96 -16.68 -11.22
C VAL A 76 -9.18 -17.56 -12.47
N ILE A 77 -8.85 -17.06 -13.66
CA ILE A 77 -9.06 -17.77 -14.93
C ILE A 77 -8.02 -18.88 -15.14
N ASP A 78 -6.77 -18.65 -14.72
CA ASP A 78 -5.66 -19.57 -14.89
C ASP A 78 -5.68 -20.67 -13.81
N SER A 79 -6.56 -21.66 -13.97
CA SER A 79 -6.70 -22.79 -13.05
C SER A 79 -5.49 -23.75 -13.06
N SER A 80 -4.54 -23.55 -13.97
CA SER A 80 -3.36 -24.42 -14.13
C SER A 80 -2.28 -24.19 -13.07
N ARG A 81 -2.33 -23.07 -12.32
CA ARG A 81 -1.38 -22.78 -11.25
C ARG A 81 -2.04 -22.14 -10.03
N THR A 82 -1.51 -22.46 -8.85
CA THR A 82 -1.86 -21.75 -7.63
C THR A 82 -1.15 -20.39 -7.59
N PRO A 83 -1.86 -19.28 -7.37
CA PRO A 83 -1.22 -17.98 -7.25
C PRO A 83 -0.32 -17.89 -6.03
N THR A 84 0.78 -17.16 -6.17
CA THR A 84 1.83 -17.05 -5.16
C THR A 84 2.02 -15.62 -4.67
N LEU A 85 2.48 -15.46 -3.43
CA LEU A 85 2.74 -14.16 -2.82
C LEU A 85 3.71 -13.29 -3.64
N SER A 86 4.65 -13.91 -4.36
CA SER A 86 5.59 -13.24 -5.26
C SER A 86 4.94 -12.51 -6.45
N GLU A 87 3.67 -12.78 -6.73
CA GLU A 87 2.93 -12.07 -7.79
C GLU A 87 2.36 -10.73 -7.31
N LEU A 88 2.40 -10.45 -6.00
CA LEU A 88 1.83 -9.24 -5.42
C LEU A 88 2.87 -8.11 -5.34
N HIS A 89 2.44 -6.93 -5.75
CA HIS A 89 3.27 -5.72 -5.72
C HIS A 89 2.89 -4.86 -4.51
N PHE A 90 3.56 -5.07 -3.39
CA PHE A 90 3.30 -4.31 -2.17
C PHE A 90 3.76 -2.85 -2.33
N PRO A 91 2.87 -1.85 -2.15
CA PRO A 91 3.29 -0.45 -2.18
C PRO A 91 4.20 -0.17 -0.99
N VAL A 92 5.26 0.58 -1.24
CA VAL A 92 6.18 1.03 -0.19
C VAL A 92 6.18 2.55 -0.04
N GLY A 93 5.32 3.29 -0.75
CA GLY A 93 5.29 4.76 -0.71
C GLY A 93 6.14 5.45 -1.76
N GLY A 94 6.16 4.86 -2.97
CA GLY A 94 6.90 5.38 -4.13
C GLY A 94 8.37 5.71 -3.82
N LYS A 95 8.82 6.86 -4.32
CA LYS A 95 10.21 7.36 -4.19
C LYS A 95 10.63 7.72 -2.76
N ARG A 96 9.73 7.54 -1.78
CA ARG A 96 9.80 8.17 -0.45
C ARG A 96 9.65 7.18 0.69
N PHE A 97 9.41 5.91 0.36
CA PHE A 97 9.25 4.81 1.31
C PHE A 97 8.18 5.06 2.39
N ARG A 98 7.16 5.90 2.16
CA ARG A 98 6.05 6.10 3.10
C ARG A 98 4.70 5.88 2.41
N PRO A 99 4.11 4.68 2.53
CA PRO A 99 2.86 4.36 1.86
C PRO A 99 1.73 5.24 2.41
N SER A 100 0.92 5.78 1.51
CA SER A 100 -0.33 6.45 1.87
C SER A 100 -1.48 5.44 2.01
N LEU A 101 -2.60 5.87 2.60
CA LEU A 101 -3.80 5.03 2.64
C LEU A 101 -4.29 4.73 1.22
N GLU A 102 -4.22 5.73 0.33
CA GLU A 102 -4.64 5.63 -1.06
C GLU A 102 -3.84 4.56 -1.81
N GLU A 103 -2.53 4.46 -1.57
CA GLU A 103 -1.70 3.40 -2.16
C GLU A 103 -2.11 2.01 -1.68
N VAL A 104 -2.43 1.86 -0.39
CA VAL A 104 -2.95 0.60 0.15
C VAL A 104 -4.29 0.25 -0.50
N LEU A 105 -5.21 1.21 -0.66
CA LEU A 105 -6.50 0.98 -1.31
C LEU A 105 -6.35 0.66 -2.80
N LEU A 106 -5.46 1.36 -3.52
CA LEU A 106 -5.12 1.07 -4.91
C LEU A 106 -4.50 -0.32 -5.06
N PHE A 107 -3.69 -0.76 -4.09
CA PHE A 107 -3.21 -2.15 -4.01
C PHE A 107 -4.38 -3.13 -3.88
N LEU A 108 -5.35 -2.92 -2.99
CA LEU A 108 -6.51 -3.83 -2.87
C LEU A 108 -7.30 -3.93 -4.18
N ILE A 109 -7.51 -2.81 -4.87
CA ILE A 109 -8.24 -2.79 -6.15
C ILE A 109 -7.42 -3.47 -7.25
N SER A 110 -6.16 -3.07 -7.44
CA SER A 110 -5.34 -3.50 -8.57
C SER A 110 -4.75 -4.90 -8.38
N GLU A 111 -4.26 -5.19 -7.19
CA GLU A 111 -3.58 -6.45 -6.86
C GLU A 111 -4.52 -7.50 -6.30
N LEU A 112 -5.65 -7.17 -5.65
CA LEU A 112 -6.58 -8.18 -5.10
C LEU A 112 -7.94 -8.21 -5.81
N GLY A 113 -8.23 -7.25 -6.70
CA GLY A 113 -9.48 -7.24 -7.45
C GLY A 113 -10.70 -6.84 -6.63
N VAL A 114 -10.49 -6.11 -5.53
CA VAL A 114 -11.59 -5.59 -4.71
C VAL A 114 -12.45 -4.64 -5.55
N SER A 115 -13.76 -4.83 -5.48
CA SER A 115 -14.74 -3.96 -6.15
C SER A 115 -14.79 -2.58 -5.51
N CYS A 116 -14.91 -1.56 -6.34
CA CYS A 116 -15.12 -0.17 -5.92
C CYS A 116 -16.02 0.54 -6.93
N GLU A 117 -16.53 1.72 -6.56
CA GLU A 117 -17.29 2.55 -7.49
C GLU A 117 -16.39 3.00 -8.68
N PRO A 118 -16.96 3.21 -9.88
CA PRO A 118 -16.20 3.48 -11.10
C PRO A 118 -15.20 4.65 -10.99
N GLN A 119 -15.52 5.66 -10.17
CA GLN A 119 -14.68 6.85 -9.99
C GLN A 119 -13.71 6.76 -8.81
N THR A 120 -13.82 5.73 -7.96
CA THR A 120 -12.98 5.60 -6.75
C THR A 120 -11.50 5.63 -7.11
N LYS A 121 -11.11 4.91 -8.18
CA LYS A 121 -9.71 4.84 -8.60
C LYS A 121 -9.14 6.23 -8.95
N CYS A 122 -9.88 7.03 -9.74
CA CYS A 122 -9.45 8.37 -10.12
C CYS A 122 -9.31 9.29 -8.89
N VAL A 123 -10.23 9.17 -7.92
CA VAL A 123 -10.15 9.94 -6.67
C VAL A 123 -8.90 9.55 -5.87
N LEU A 124 -8.63 8.26 -5.73
CA LEU A 124 -7.44 7.76 -5.02
C LEU A 124 -6.14 8.22 -5.68
N GLU A 125 -6.04 8.15 -7.01
CA GLU A 125 -4.87 8.61 -7.77
C GLU A 125 -4.66 10.12 -7.62
N SER A 126 -5.74 10.92 -7.65
CA SER A 126 -5.65 12.37 -7.38
C SER A 126 -5.15 12.66 -5.96
N LYS A 127 -5.67 11.95 -4.95
CA LYS A 127 -5.23 12.09 -3.56
C LYS A 127 -3.79 11.63 -3.35
N GLN A 128 -3.35 10.59 -4.06
CA GLN A 128 -1.95 10.16 -4.08
C GLN A 128 -1.03 11.29 -4.60
N SER A 129 -1.40 11.98 -5.68
CA SER A 129 -0.60 13.11 -6.19
C SER A 129 -0.51 14.26 -5.18
N GLU A 130 -1.60 14.57 -4.47
CA GLU A 130 -1.56 15.57 -3.39
C GLU A 130 -0.66 15.12 -2.23
N TRP A 131 -0.67 13.83 -1.89
CA TRP A 131 0.26 13.26 -0.91
C TRP A 131 1.71 13.39 -1.36
N GLU A 132 2.02 13.15 -2.64
CA GLU A 132 3.37 13.32 -3.19
C GLU A 132 3.87 14.77 -3.05
N LYS A 133 3.00 15.78 -3.19
CA LYS A 133 3.36 17.19 -2.97
C LYS A 133 3.66 17.48 -1.50
N ILE A 134 2.84 16.96 -0.58
CA ILE A 134 3.09 17.07 0.88
C ILE A 134 4.43 16.44 1.21
N GLN A 135 4.66 15.28 0.63
CA GLN A 135 5.92 14.61 0.70
C GLN A 135 7.01 15.57 0.16
N ALA A 136 7.02 16.00 -1.09
CA ALA A 136 8.10 16.84 -1.67
C ALA A 136 8.54 17.96 -0.73
N ARG A 137 7.58 18.70 -0.15
CA ARG A 137 7.84 19.75 0.86
C ARG A 137 8.60 19.26 2.10
N ALA A 138 8.28 18.07 2.63
CA ALA A 138 9.00 17.50 3.77
C ALA A 138 10.47 17.18 3.47
N VAL A 139 10.79 16.71 2.26
CA VAL A 139 12.19 16.47 1.85
C VAL A 139 12.93 17.78 1.70
N VAL A 140 12.33 18.79 1.06
CA VAL A 140 12.93 20.13 0.95
C VAL A 140 13.22 20.73 2.32
N ARG A 141 12.32 20.57 3.30
CA ARG A 141 12.57 21.03 4.68
C ARG A 141 13.73 20.30 5.36
N THR A 142 13.98 19.05 4.99
CA THR A 142 15.05 18.22 5.58
C THR A 142 16.40 18.48 4.90
N HIS A 143 16.39 18.75 3.59
CA HIS A 143 17.57 18.97 2.76
C HIS A 143 17.41 20.22 1.86
N PRO A 144 17.31 21.42 2.46
CA PRO A 144 17.06 22.64 1.69
C PRO A 144 18.21 22.98 0.73
N ASP A 145 19.45 22.63 1.10
CA ASP A 145 20.65 22.76 0.27
C ASP A 145 20.55 21.95 -1.03
N GLN A 146 20.12 20.69 -0.95
CA GLN A 146 19.93 19.83 -2.11
C GLN A 146 18.81 20.35 -3.02
N ALA A 147 17.74 20.89 -2.43
CA ALA A 147 16.67 21.52 -3.20
C ALA A 147 17.19 22.72 -4.01
N LEU A 148 18.04 23.56 -3.42
CA LEU A 148 18.64 24.71 -4.12
C LEU A 148 19.55 24.28 -5.27
N ILE A 149 20.35 23.22 -5.10
CA ILE A 149 21.22 22.68 -6.16
C ILE A 149 20.36 22.28 -7.37
N VAL A 150 19.33 21.46 -7.15
CA VAL A 150 18.44 20.98 -8.21
C VAL A 150 17.72 22.14 -8.90
N LEU A 151 17.25 23.15 -8.15
CA LEU A 151 16.56 24.30 -8.74
C LEU A 151 17.48 25.15 -9.65
N ARG A 152 18.77 25.29 -9.31
CA ARG A 152 19.77 25.95 -10.16
C ARG A 152 20.06 25.14 -11.43
N GLU A 153 20.24 23.83 -11.29
CA GLU A 153 20.46 22.93 -12.44
C GLU A 153 19.29 22.95 -13.44
N LEU A 154 18.07 23.11 -12.93
CA LEU A 154 16.86 23.27 -13.74
C LEU A 154 16.66 24.69 -14.30
N GLY A 155 17.53 25.66 -13.96
CA GLY A 155 17.42 27.05 -14.40
C GLY A 155 16.23 27.81 -13.83
N MET A 156 15.73 27.39 -12.65
CA MET A 156 14.59 28.04 -11.99
C MET A 156 15.00 29.17 -11.04
N ILE A 157 16.26 29.19 -10.61
CA ILE A 157 16.92 30.22 -9.79
C ILE A 157 18.40 30.35 -10.13
#